data_AF-A0A3D4ECK0-F1
#
_entry.id   AF-A0A3D4ECK0-F1
#
_cell.length_a   1.000
_cell.length_b   1.000
_cell.length_c   1.000
_cell.angle_alpha   90.00
_cell.angle_beta   90.00
_cell.angle_gamma   90.00
#
_symmetry.space_group_name_H-M   'P 1'
#
loop_
_entity.id
_entity.type
_entity.pdbx_description
1 polymer ?
#
loop_
_entity_poly.entity_id
_entity_poly.type
_entity_poly.pdbx_seq_one_letter_code
_entity_poly.pdbx_strand_id
1 'polypeptide(L)'
;MVLILTMDSCTDRFEKLNTNPNQVTSAQMEAKNYRTGTKVLALQSLVVPVEEHQYQFIESLSGGPFGGYIGSTVDTWQARFETFNPSVDWRKTTFSDIITELYAPYRGIIGGTKDEIARAFASLYRVAVMQR
;
A
#
# COMPACT_ATOMS: atom_id res chain seq x y z
N MET A 1 -31.79 5.34 51.53
CA MET A 1 -30.41 4.83 51.44
C MET A 1 -30.26 4.22 50.06
N VAL A 2 -29.40 4.81 49.25
CA VAL A 2 -29.34 4.67 47.78
C VAL A 2 -29.00 3.24 47.38
N LEU A 3 -29.90 2.62 46.62
CA LEU A 3 -29.68 1.34 45.94
C LEU A 3 -28.82 1.63 44.69
N ILE A 4 -27.50 1.56 44.85
CA ILE A 4 -26.56 1.70 43.73
C ILE A 4 -26.66 0.41 42.90
N LEU A 5 -27.39 0.49 41.78
CA LEU A 5 -27.37 -0.53 40.74
C LEU A 5 -25.97 -0.58 40.11
N THR A 6 -25.24 -1.62 40.43
CA THR A 6 -23.98 -2.03 39.79
C THR A 6 -24.23 -2.31 38.31
N MET A 7 -23.91 -1.36 37.43
CA MET A 7 -24.02 -1.50 35.97
C MET A 7 -22.83 -2.22 35.31
N ASP A 8 -21.93 -2.84 36.08
CA ASP A 8 -20.65 -3.36 35.55
C ASP A 8 -20.66 -4.79 34.98
N SER A 9 -21.79 -5.52 34.92
CA SER A 9 -21.75 -6.96 34.59
C SER A 9 -22.40 -7.44 33.29
N CYS A 10 -23.21 -6.63 32.60
CA CYS A 10 -23.96 -7.09 31.41
C CYS A 10 -23.30 -6.75 30.06
N THR A 11 -22.35 -5.82 30.01
CA THR A 11 -21.63 -5.44 28.77
C THR A 11 -20.18 -5.90 28.74
N ASP A 12 -19.65 -6.43 29.85
CA ASP A 12 -18.25 -6.85 30.01
C ASP A 12 -17.80 -7.89 28.96
N ARG A 13 -18.74 -8.68 28.42
CA ARG A 13 -18.46 -9.74 27.44
C ARG A 13 -18.85 -9.38 26.01
N PHE A 14 -19.23 -8.13 25.74
CA PHE A 14 -19.68 -7.69 24.42
C PHE A 14 -18.65 -7.98 23.32
N GLU A 15 -17.37 -7.67 23.56
CA GLU A 15 -16.30 -7.92 22.58
C GLU A 15 -16.12 -9.41 22.31
N LYS A 16 -16.17 -10.25 23.35
CA LYS A 16 -16.01 -11.70 23.23
C LYS A 16 -17.19 -12.38 22.54
N LEU A 17 -18.41 -11.85 22.70
CA LEU A 17 -19.62 -12.37 22.05
C LEU A 17 -19.74 -11.95 20.59
N ASN A 18 -19.25 -10.76 20.23
CA ASN A 18 -19.28 -10.23 18.87
C ASN A 18 -18.01 -10.49 18.05
N THR A 19 -17.00 -11.12 18.65
CA THR A 19 -15.82 -11.58 17.93
C THR A 19 -16.00 -13.04 17.54
N ASN A 20 -15.85 -13.36 16.26
CA ASN A 20 -15.88 -14.74 15.81
C ASN A 20 -14.73 -15.50 16.49
N PRO A 21 -14.99 -16.61 17.22
CA PRO A 21 -13.96 -17.33 17.96
C PRO A 21 -12.86 -17.95 17.07
N ASN A 22 -13.11 -18.08 15.76
CA ASN A 22 -12.11 -18.52 14.77
C ASN A 22 -11.36 -17.35 14.10
N GLN A 23 -11.67 -16.10 14.47
CA GLN A 23 -11.03 -14.92 13.90
C GLN A 23 -9.61 -14.76 14.43
N VAL A 24 -8.70 -14.35 13.54
CA VAL A 24 -7.32 -14.03 13.90
C VAL A 24 -7.32 -12.80 14.80
N THR A 25 -6.72 -12.93 15.98
CA THR A 25 -6.53 -11.83 16.93
C THR A 25 -5.39 -10.91 16.49
N SER A 26 -5.40 -9.67 16.98
CA SER A 26 -4.30 -8.72 16.73
C SER A 26 -2.94 -9.28 17.18
N ALA A 27 -2.89 -10.03 18.28
CA ALA A 27 -1.65 -10.66 18.73
C ALA A 27 -1.16 -11.76 17.76
N GLN A 28 -2.08 -12.54 17.20
CA GLN A 28 -1.74 -13.54 16.18
C GLN A 28 -1.28 -12.90 14.86
N MET A 29 -1.80 -11.72 14.50
CA MET A 29 -1.33 -10.94 13.34
C MET A 29 0.10 -10.41 13.49
N GLU A 30 0.60 -10.24 14.72
CA GLU A 30 1.99 -9.87 14.98
C GLU A 30 2.93 -11.09 15.03
N ALA A 31 2.39 -12.31 15.04
CA ALA A 31 3.20 -13.52 15.04
C ALA A 31 4.11 -13.56 13.80
N LYS A 32 5.40 -13.86 14.02
CA LYS A 32 6.42 -13.95 12.97
C LYS A 32 6.46 -12.71 12.07
N ASN A 33 6.22 -11.52 12.63
CA ASN A 33 6.21 -10.24 11.91
C ASN A 33 5.20 -10.19 10.75
N TYR A 34 4.13 -10.99 10.75
CA TYR A 34 3.21 -11.06 9.60
C TYR A 34 2.67 -9.69 9.18
N ARG A 35 2.20 -8.87 10.13
CA ARG A 35 1.71 -7.51 9.86
C ARG A 35 2.78 -6.55 9.32
N THR A 36 4.02 -6.67 9.79
CA THR A 36 5.12 -5.79 9.34
C THR A 36 5.67 -6.27 8.00
N GLY A 37 5.87 -7.58 7.85
CA GLY A 37 6.37 -8.22 6.63
C GLY A 37 5.46 -7.97 5.42
N THR A 38 4.13 -8.02 5.61
CA THR A 38 3.17 -7.68 4.53
C THR A 38 3.32 -6.24 4.04
N LYS A 39 3.58 -5.28 4.94
CA LYS A 39 3.85 -3.88 4.55
C LYS A 39 5.19 -3.73 3.84
N VAL A 40 6.22 -4.45 4.27
CA VAL A 40 7.53 -4.45 3.59
C VAL A 40 7.39 -5.01 2.17
N LEU A 41 6.64 -6.10 2.01
CA LEU A 41 6.34 -6.66 0.69
C LEU A 41 5.56 -5.67 -0.19
N ALA A 42 4.57 -4.97 0.37
CA ALA A 42 3.83 -3.94 -0.35
C ALA A 42 4.72 -2.76 -0.80
N LEU A 43 5.73 -2.37 0.00
CA LEU A 43 6.71 -1.37 -0.42
C LEU A 43 7.62 -1.88 -1.53
N GLN A 44 8.08 -3.13 -1.43
CA GLN A 44 8.92 -3.76 -2.45
C GLN A 44 8.19 -3.85 -3.79
N SER A 45 6.90 -4.20 -3.79
CA SER A 45 6.09 -4.36 -5.00
C SER A 45 5.81 -3.06 -5.73
N LEU A 46 6.07 -1.91 -5.11
CA LEU A 46 5.93 -0.58 -5.73
C LEU A 46 7.24 -0.10 -6.38
N VAL A 47 8.38 -0.75 -6.13
CA VAL A 47 9.68 -0.37 -6.73
C VAL A 47 9.60 -0.47 -8.24
N VAL A 48 9.15 -1.62 -8.74
CA VAL A 48 8.63 -1.80 -10.10
C VAL A 48 7.23 -2.36 -9.88
N PRO A 49 6.16 -1.60 -10.18
CA PRO A 49 4.79 -2.01 -9.89
C PRO A 49 4.49 -3.40 -10.45
N VAL A 50 4.09 -4.33 -9.58
CA VAL A 50 3.73 -5.70 -10.02
C VAL A 50 2.27 -5.80 -10.45
N GLU A 51 1.46 -4.81 -10.09
CA GLU A 51 0.06 -4.76 -10.48
C GLU A 51 -0.06 -4.31 -11.94
N GLU A 52 -0.82 -5.06 -12.74
CA GLU A 52 -0.91 -4.91 -14.20
C GLU A 52 -1.20 -3.47 -14.62
N HIS A 53 -2.25 -2.87 -14.06
CA HIS A 53 -2.72 -1.56 -14.49
C HIS A 53 -1.71 -0.46 -14.15
N GLN A 54 -0.99 -0.58 -13.03
CA GLN A 54 0.07 0.36 -12.67
C GLN A 54 1.31 0.19 -13.54
N TYR A 55 1.74 -1.07 -13.72
CA TYR A 55 2.88 -1.39 -14.57
C TYR A 55 2.66 -0.89 -16.00
N GLN A 56 1.44 -1.07 -16.51
CA GLN A 56 1.06 -0.60 -17.83
C GLN A 56 1.30 0.90 -17.98
N PHE A 57 0.83 1.74 -17.06
CA PHE A 57 0.99 3.19 -17.19
C PHE A 57 2.41 3.68 -16.88
N ILE A 58 3.08 3.11 -15.88
CA ILE A 58 4.37 3.62 -15.40
C ILE A 58 5.54 3.11 -16.24
N GLU A 59 5.57 1.80 -16.52
CA GLU A 59 6.67 1.17 -17.25
C GLU A 59 6.32 1.06 -18.73
N SER A 60 5.23 0.37 -19.07
CA SER A 60 4.97 -0.03 -20.47
C SER A 60 4.60 1.14 -21.38
N LEU A 61 3.82 2.11 -20.88
CA LEU A 61 3.31 3.23 -21.67
C LEU A 61 4.04 4.55 -21.43
N SER A 62 4.87 4.66 -20.39
CA SER A 62 5.62 5.89 -20.08
C SER A 62 7.14 5.65 -20.17
N GLY A 63 7.72 4.89 -19.23
CA GLY A 63 9.16 4.64 -19.18
C GLY A 63 9.70 3.94 -20.43
N GLY A 64 9.00 2.93 -20.92
CA GLY A 64 9.35 2.14 -22.12
C GLY A 64 9.39 2.99 -23.38
N PRO A 65 8.34 3.75 -23.72
CA PRO A 65 8.33 4.63 -24.88
C PRO A 65 9.35 5.76 -24.82
N PHE A 66 9.51 6.42 -23.67
CA PHE A 66 10.56 7.44 -23.52
C PHE A 66 11.97 6.85 -23.54
N GLY A 67 12.14 5.60 -23.11
CA GLY A 67 13.39 4.84 -23.22
C GLY A 67 13.65 4.22 -24.60
N GLY A 68 12.67 4.28 -25.52
CA GLY A 68 12.76 3.67 -26.85
C GLY A 68 12.68 2.14 -26.87
N TYR A 69 12.24 1.51 -25.78
CA TYR A 69 12.17 0.04 -25.66
C TYR A 69 10.81 -0.54 -26.05
N ILE A 70 9.72 0.21 -25.86
CA ILE A 70 8.34 -0.25 -26.06
C ILE A 70 7.59 0.84 -26.81
N GLY A 71 6.66 0.46 -27.69
CA GLY A 71 5.73 1.38 -28.33
C GLY A 71 4.31 0.82 -28.22
N SER A 72 3.33 1.71 -28.03
CA SER A 72 1.94 1.26 -27.93
C SER A 72 1.41 0.83 -29.31
N THR A 73 0.70 -0.30 -29.37
CA THR A 73 0.14 -0.84 -30.64
C THR A 73 -1.36 -0.60 -30.79
N VAL A 74 -1.98 0.11 -29.83
CA VAL A 74 -3.42 0.36 -29.81
C VAL A 74 -3.70 1.70 -30.49
N ASP A 75 -4.24 1.64 -31.71
CA ASP A 75 -4.46 2.82 -32.55
C ASP A 75 -5.61 3.73 -32.09
N THR A 76 -6.48 3.23 -31.20
CA THR A 76 -7.61 4.01 -30.66
C THR A 76 -7.19 5.01 -29.58
N TRP A 77 -6.01 4.85 -28.98
CA TRP A 77 -5.51 5.76 -27.95
C TRP A 77 -4.82 6.96 -28.59
N GLN A 78 -5.52 8.10 -28.64
CA GLN A 78 -5.00 9.32 -29.27
C GLN A 78 -4.13 10.18 -28.34
N ALA A 79 -4.31 10.04 -27.02
CA ALA A 79 -3.63 10.81 -25.98
C ALA A 79 -2.69 9.91 -25.18
N ARG A 80 -1.41 9.89 -25.53
CA ARG A 80 -0.39 8.96 -24.99
C ARG A 80 0.87 9.71 -24.56
N PHE A 81 1.71 9.07 -23.75
CA PHE A 81 3.02 9.61 -23.39
C PHE A 81 3.95 9.71 -24.60
N GLU A 82 3.98 8.70 -25.46
CA GLU A 82 4.84 8.66 -26.67
C GLU A 82 4.48 9.75 -27.70
N THR A 83 3.25 10.28 -27.66
CA THR A 83 2.79 11.40 -28.49
C THR A 83 2.79 12.74 -27.75
N PHE A 84 3.39 12.79 -26.55
CA PHE A 84 3.56 13.99 -25.72
C PHE A 84 2.26 14.71 -25.32
N ASN A 85 1.12 14.01 -25.37
CA ASN A 85 -0.19 14.55 -25.01
C ASN A 85 -0.99 13.64 -24.05
N PRO A 86 -0.39 13.07 -22.99
CA PRO A 86 -1.11 12.16 -22.10
C PRO A 86 -2.26 12.87 -21.36
N SER A 87 -3.34 12.14 -21.13
CA SER A 87 -4.48 12.64 -20.34
C SER A 87 -4.07 12.99 -18.91
N VAL A 88 -4.95 13.71 -18.19
CA VAL A 88 -4.73 14.01 -16.77
C VAL A 88 -4.65 12.72 -15.94
N ASP A 89 -5.53 11.75 -16.23
CA ASP A 89 -5.61 10.49 -15.49
C ASP A 89 -4.33 9.67 -15.62
N TRP A 90 -3.75 9.61 -16.83
CA TRP A 90 -2.50 8.88 -17.06
C TRP A 90 -1.32 9.52 -16.31
N ARG A 91 -1.25 10.85 -16.31
CA ARG A 91 -0.22 11.59 -15.54
C ARG A 91 -0.40 11.39 -14.03
N LYS A 92 -1.62 11.31 -13.55
CA LYS A 92 -1.93 11.08 -12.13
C LYS A 92 -1.37 9.73 -11.67
N THR A 93 -1.55 8.67 -12.47
CA THR A 93 -1.07 7.31 -12.13
C THR A 93 0.45 7.25 -11.97
N THR A 94 1.20 8.01 -12.77
CA THR A 94 2.67 8.02 -12.70
C THR A 94 3.26 8.77 -11.50
N PHE A 95 2.45 9.49 -10.72
CA PHE A 95 2.95 10.33 -9.63
C PHE A 95 2.07 10.29 -8.38
N SER A 96 0.86 10.83 -8.46
CA SER A 96 -0.04 10.99 -7.31
C SER A 96 -0.45 9.66 -6.71
N ASP A 97 -0.75 8.67 -7.54
CA ASP A 97 -1.20 7.36 -7.08
C ASP A 97 -0.05 6.63 -6.39
N ILE A 98 1.17 6.64 -6.96
CA ILE A 98 2.38 6.06 -6.36
C ILE A 98 2.71 6.68 -4.99
N ILE A 99 2.62 8.01 -4.86
CA ILE A 99 2.83 8.68 -3.57
C ILE A 99 1.80 8.18 -2.55
N THR A 100 0.52 8.12 -2.95
CA THR A 100 -0.57 7.72 -2.06
C THR A 100 -0.39 6.28 -1.58
N GLU A 101 -0.06 5.38 -2.48
CA GLU A 101 0.11 3.96 -2.19
C GLU A 101 1.37 3.63 -1.43
N LEU A 102 2.46 4.38 -1.64
CA LEU A 102 3.72 4.19 -0.91
C LEU A 102 3.59 4.59 0.57
N TYR A 103 2.99 5.75 0.84
CA TYR A 103 3.05 6.32 2.18
C TYR A 103 2.15 5.61 3.18
N ALA A 104 1.10 4.92 2.76
CA ALA A 104 0.24 4.12 3.64
C ALA A 104 1.02 2.98 4.35
N PRO A 105 1.65 2.01 3.65
CA PRO A 105 2.47 0.97 4.26
C PRO A 105 3.73 1.53 4.93
N TYR A 106 4.38 2.56 4.37
CA TYR A 106 5.55 3.19 4.98
C TYR A 106 5.25 3.74 6.37
N ARG A 107 4.19 4.57 6.51
CA ARG A 107 3.76 5.09 7.81
C ARG A 107 3.34 3.97 8.75
N GLY A 108 2.71 2.92 8.19
CA GLY A 108 2.35 1.72 8.92
C GLY A 108 3.54 0.95 9.51
N ILE A 109 4.75 1.03 8.93
CA ILE A 109 5.97 0.44 9.50
C ILE A 109 6.59 1.42 10.50
N ILE A 110 6.79 2.68 10.11
CA ILE A 110 7.46 3.68 10.95
C ILE A 110 6.73 3.93 12.27
N GLY A 111 5.39 3.94 12.26
CA GLY A 111 4.57 4.08 13.46
C GLY A 111 4.15 2.76 14.11
N GLY A 112 4.34 1.62 13.43
CA GLY A 112 3.82 0.32 13.86
C GLY A 112 4.85 -0.60 14.52
N THR A 113 6.15 -0.39 14.28
CA THR A 113 7.21 -1.22 14.86
C THR A 113 8.47 -0.41 15.20
N LYS A 114 9.22 -0.89 16.19
CA LYS A 114 10.56 -0.38 16.54
C LYS A 114 11.69 -1.22 15.96
N ASP A 115 11.38 -2.31 15.25
CA ASP A 115 12.38 -3.14 14.59
C ASP A 115 13.19 -2.32 13.57
N GLU A 116 14.49 -2.21 13.83
CA GLU A 116 15.40 -1.41 13.03
C GLU A 116 15.54 -1.95 11.61
N ILE A 117 15.47 -3.27 11.42
CA ILE A 117 15.60 -3.91 10.12
C ILE A 117 14.39 -3.56 9.24
N ALA A 118 13.17 -3.71 9.78
CA ALA A 118 11.95 -3.32 9.07
C ALA A 118 11.95 -1.83 8.69
N ARG A 119 12.43 -0.95 9.58
CA ARG A 119 12.52 0.49 9.31
C ARG A 119 13.60 0.82 8.28
N ALA A 120 14.72 0.09 8.28
CA ALA A 120 15.75 0.22 7.25
C ALA A 120 15.21 -0.16 5.87
N PHE A 121 14.49 -1.29 5.76
CA PHE A 121 13.80 -1.66 4.52
C PHE A 121 12.77 -0.61 4.09
N ALA A 122 11.98 -0.07 5.02
CA ALA A 122 11.01 0.97 4.69
C ALA A 122 11.67 2.23 4.12
N SER A 123 12.79 2.67 4.69
CA SER A 123 13.58 3.79 4.16
C SER A 123 14.19 3.47 2.80
N LEU A 124 14.79 2.30 2.63
CA LEU A 124 15.38 1.85 1.37
C LEU A 124 14.34 1.86 0.24
N TYR A 125 13.19 1.21 0.45
CA TYR A 125 12.15 1.15 -0.55
C TYR A 125 11.49 2.50 -0.81
N ARG A 126 11.35 3.35 0.23
CA ARG A 126 10.88 4.73 0.02
C ARG A 126 11.79 5.49 -0.94
N VAL A 127 13.11 5.39 -0.80
CA VAL A 127 14.04 6.03 -1.73
C VAL A 127 13.95 5.38 -3.11
N ALA A 128 13.96 4.05 -3.18
CA ALA A 128 13.92 3.32 -4.46
C ALA A 128 12.67 3.62 -5.29
N VAL A 129 11.51 3.83 -4.64
CA VAL A 129 10.27 4.21 -5.32
C VAL A 129 10.27 5.69 -5.69
N MET A 130 10.66 6.58 -4.77
CA MET A 130 10.51 8.04 -4.96
C MET A 130 11.63 8.69 -5.78
N GLN A 131 12.73 7.98 -6.06
CA GLN A 131 13.78 8.47 -6.96
C GLN A 131 13.41 8.36 -8.44
N ARG A 132 12.35 7.61 -8.74
CA ARG A 132 11.83 7.38 -10.09
C ARG A 132 11.02 8.59 -10.55
#